data_AF-A0AAV1RDI1-F1
#
_entry.id   AF-A0AAV1RDI1-F1
#
_cell.length_a   1.000
_cell.length_b   1.000
_cell.length_c   1.000
_cell.angle_alpha   90.00
_cell.angle_beta   90.00
_cell.angle_gamma   90.00
#
_symmetry.space_group_name_H-M   'P 1'
#
loop_
_entity.id
_entity.type
_entity.pdbx_description
1 polymer ?
#
loop_
_entity_poly.entity_id
_entity_poly.type
_entity_poly.pdbx_seq_one_letter_code
_entity_poly.pdbx_strand_id
1 'polypeptide(L)'
;MLQSLILLQLFLLISLTTAAAKRLNTIPRLSPIGPRVWRDQPDQILDESAREDFKTFFYNQTLDHFNYKPESYVTFPQRYLINSKYWGGANDSAPILVYLGAEAAIDGDLDSVGFLVDNAVQFDALLVYIE
;
A
#
# COMPACT_ATOMS: atom_id res chain seq x y z
N MET A 1 54.20 -16.41 8.05
CA MET A 1 53.24 -16.99 9.03
C MET A 1 52.80 -15.98 10.09
N LEU A 2 53.72 -15.22 10.70
CA LEU A 2 53.37 -14.22 11.72
C LEU A 2 52.57 -13.02 11.15
N GLN A 3 52.92 -12.55 9.95
CA GLN A 3 52.27 -11.40 9.30
C GLN A 3 50.81 -11.70 8.90
N SER A 4 50.53 -12.91 8.40
CA SER A 4 49.17 -13.34 8.05
C SER A 4 48.29 -13.52 9.29
N LEU A 5 48.87 -13.91 10.43
CA LEU A 5 48.16 -14.03 11.70
C LEU A 5 47.75 -12.65 12.25
N ILE A 6 48.64 -11.65 12.13
CA ILE A 6 48.35 -10.28 12.54
C ILE A 6 47.26 -9.64 11.67
N LEU A 7 47.30 -9.85 10.35
CA LEU A 7 46.26 -9.37 9.43
C LEU A 7 44.89 -9.99 9.72
N LEU A 8 44.85 -11.29 10.03
CA LEU A 8 43.61 -11.99 10.40
C LEU A 8 43.03 -11.46 11.72
N GLN A 9 43.88 -11.19 12.71
CA GLN A 9 43.46 -10.60 13.98
C GLN A 9 42.94 -9.16 13.81
N LEU A 10 43.59 -8.34 12.98
CA LEU A 10 43.09 -7.01 12.65
C LEU A 10 41.73 -7.08 11.91
N PHE A 11 41.59 -7.99 10.97
CA PHE A 11 40.32 -8.18 10.24
C PHE A 11 39.18 -8.59 11.18
N LEU A 12 39.43 -9.51 12.11
CA LEU A 12 38.45 -9.94 13.11
C LEU A 12 38.06 -8.79 14.06
N LEU A 13 39.02 -8.00 14.51
CA LEU A 13 38.77 -6.81 15.36
C LEU A 13 37.95 -5.73 14.63
N ILE A 14 38.20 -5.50 13.34
CA ILE A 14 37.40 -4.57 12.53
C ILE A 14 35.97 -5.11 12.34
N SER A 15 35.83 -6.41 12.10
CA SER A 15 34.51 -7.08 11.99
C SER A 15 33.67 -6.97 13.27
N LEU A 16 34.32 -7.07 14.43
CA LEU A 16 33.68 -6.99 15.76
C LEU A 16 33.22 -5.57 16.11
N THR A 17 33.83 -4.52 15.54
CA THR A 17 33.46 -3.12 15.83
C THR A 17 32.37 -2.57 14.93
N THR A 18 32.03 -3.25 13.83
CA THR A 18 30.92 -2.84 12.95
C THR A 18 29.52 -3.26 13.41
N ALA A 19 29.40 -4.05 14.48
CA ALA A 19 28.12 -4.41 15.07
C ALA A 19 27.61 -3.32 16.03
N ALA A 20 27.54 -2.07 15.56
CA ALA A 20 26.71 -1.07 16.22
C ALA A 20 25.24 -1.46 15.94
N ALA A 21 24.64 -2.23 16.85
CA ALA A 21 23.22 -2.50 16.82
C ALA A 21 22.48 -1.15 16.91
N LYS A 22 22.03 -0.63 15.76
CA LYS A 22 21.09 0.49 15.72
C LYS A 22 19.86 0.04 16.50
N ARG A 23 19.68 0.59 17.70
CA ARG A 23 18.54 0.30 18.57
C ARG A 23 17.28 0.74 17.82
N LEU A 24 16.55 -0.22 17.26
CA LEU A 24 15.32 0.04 16.51
C LEU A 24 14.20 0.35 17.52
N ASN A 25 14.11 1.59 17.98
CA ASN A 25 13.01 2.02 18.85
C ASN A 25 11.70 2.30 18.06
N THR A 26 11.66 1.96 16.77
CA THR A 26 10.48 2.14 15.93
C THR A 26 9.55 0.95 16.09
N ILE A 27 8.45 1.14 16.81
CA ILE A 27 7.35 0.19 16.84
C ILE A 27 6.72 0.19 15.45
N PRO A 28 6.68 -0.96 14.72
CA PRO A 28 5.99 -1.02 13.45
C PRO A 28 4.52 -0.68 13.67
N ARG A 29 4.05 0.41 13.05
CA ARG A 29 2.63 0.74 13.05
C ARG A 29 1.92 -0.22 12.08
N LEU A 30 0.96 -0.97 12.60
CA LEU A 30 0.06 -1.83 11.81
C LEU A 30 -1.12 -1.04 11.22
N SER A 31 -0.94 0.27 11.02
CA SER A 31 -1.99 1.13 10.48
C SER A 31 -1.97 1.04 8.96
N PRO A 32 -3.12 0.83 8.30
CA PRO A 32 -3.20 0.96 6.84
C PRO A 32 -3.05 2.42 6.37
N ILE A 33 -3.18 3.36 7.30
CA ILE A 33 -3.08 4.81 7.12
C ILE A 33 -1.82 5.32 7.81
N GLY A 34 -0.97 6.05 7.10
CA GLY A 34 0.19 6.69 7.70
C GLY A 34 1.40 6.77 6.77
N PRO A 35 2.48 7.44 7.21
CA PRO A 35 3.68 7.57 6.39
C PRO A 35 4.18 6.18 6.02
N ARG A 36 4.41 5.94 4.72
CA ARG A 36 5.00 4.70 4.22
C ARG A 36 6.25 4.44 5.05
N VAL A 37 6.31 3.33 5.78
CA VAL A 37 7.30 3.07 6.84
C VAL A 37 8.71 2.76 6.26
N TRP A 38 9.01 3.25 5.06
CA TRP A 38 10.34 3.19 4.48
C TRP A 38 11.23 4.21 5.19
N ARG A 39 12.14 3.65 6.00
CA ARG A 39 13.01 4.24 7.02
C ARG A 39 13.80 5.51 6.63
N ASP A 40 13.80 5.92 5.37
CA ASP A 40 14.66 6.99 4.86
C ASP A 40 13.97 7.96 3.88
N GLN A 41 12.63 7.94 3.74
CA GLN A 41 11.94 8.85 2.80
C GLN A 41 10.93 9.77 3.51
N PRO A 42 11.09 11.10 3.41
CA PRO A 42 10.10 12.04 3.92
C PRO A 42 8.79 11.83 3.16
N ASP A 43 7.66 11.86 3.90
CA ASP A 43 6.27 11.84 3.43
C ASP A 43 6.11 11.59 1.93
N GLN A 44 6.21 10.32 1.52
CA GLN A 44 5.99 9.95 0.13
C GLN A 44 4.50 10.08 -0.19
N ILE A 45 4.15 11.24 -0.73
CA ILE A 45 3.03 11.38 -1.66
C ILE A 45 3.17 10.26 -2.69
N LEU A 46 2.05 9.62 -3.07
CA LEU A 46 2.08 8.68 -4.20
C LEU A 46 2.84 9.33 -5.36
N ASP A 47 3.84 8.63 -5.88
CA ASP A 47 4.49 9.05 -7.11
C ASP A 47 3.42 9.30 -8.18
N GLU A 48 3.55 10.38 -8.95
CA GLU A 48 2.55 10.74 -9.97
C GLU A 48 2.34 9.57 -10.94
N SER A 49 3.41 8.82 -11.25
CA SER A 49 3.34 7.61 -12.06
C SER A 49 2.44 6.51 -11.47
N ALA A 50 2.42 6.37 -10.13
CA ALA A 50 1.58 5.40 -9.44
C ALA A 50 0.12 5.85 -9.38
N ARG A 51 -0.16 7.16 -9.41
CA ARG A 51 -1.52 7.69 -9.56
C ARG A 51 -2.06 7.47 -10.97
N GLU A 52 -1.22 7.60 -12.00
CA GLU A 52 -1.60 7.34 -13.40
C GLU A 52 -2.03 5.89 -13.66
N ASP A 53 -1.57 4.95 -12.83
CA ASP A 53 -1.99 3.55 -12.91
C ASP A 53 -3.44 3.32 -12.43
N PHE A 54 -4.03 4.27 -11.71
CA PHE A 54 -5.43 4.20 -11.30
C PHE A 54 -6.36 4.71 -12.41
N LYS A 55 -7.40 3.92 -12.68
CA LYS A 55 -8.46 4.25 -13.63
C LYS A 55 -9.78 4.48 -12.88
N THR A 56 -10.44 5.58 -13.20
CA THR A 56 -11.74 5.95 -12.63
C THR A 56 -12.89 5.29 -13.37
N PHE A 57 -13.85 4.79 -12.62
CA PHE A 57 -15.08 4.16 -13.10
C PHE A 57 -16.27 4.60 -12.25
N PHE A 58 -17.47 4.24 -12.71
CA PHE A 58 -18.73 4.51 -12.03
C PHE A 58 -19.61 3.27 -12.01
N TYR A 59 -20.19 2.97 -10.85
CA TYR A 59 -21.18 1.90 -10.66
C TYR A 59 -22.54 2.54 -10.38
N ASN A 60 -23.59 2.09 -11.07
CA ASN A 60 -24.94 2.58 -10.81
C ASN A 60 -25.48 1.91 -9.53
N GLN A 61 -25.24 2.54 -8.38
CA GLN A 61 -25.65 2.06 -7.07
C GLN A 61 -27.11 2.38 -6.80
N THR A 62 -27.82 1.48 -6.14
CA THR A 62 -29.18 1.73 -5.65
C THR A 62 -29.16 2.88 -4.64
N LEU A 63 -30.05 3.85 -4.80
CA LEU A 63 -30.10 5.04 -3.94
C LEU A 63 -30.57 4.68 -2.51
N ASP A 64 -31.54 3.78 -2.38
CA ASP A 64 -32.13 3.38 -1.10
C ASP A 64 -32.16 1.85 -0.96
N HIS A 65 -31.26 1.33 -0.13
CA HIS A 65 -31.14 -0.11 0.14
C HIS A 65 -32.11 -0.62 1.22
N PHE A 66 -32.89 0.25 1.86
CA PHE A 66 -33.71 -0.10 3.04
C PHE A 66 -35.20 -0.17 2.73
N ASN A 67 -35.60 0.07 1.48
CA ASN A 67 -36.99 0.05 1.03
C ASN A 67 -37.09 -0.57 -0.38
N TYR A 68 -38.24 -1.17 -0.68
CA TYR A 68 -38.46 -1.98 -1.89
C TYR A 68 -39.54 -1.39 -2.82
N LYS A 69 -39.97 -0.14 -2.58
CA LYS A 69 -40.89 0.57 -3.48
C LYS A 69 -40.21 0.89 -4.81
N PRO A 70 -40.97 1.08 -5.91
CA PRO A 70 -40.41 1.39 -7.22
C PRO A 70 -39.41 2.56 -7.22
N GLU A 71 -39.65 3.59 -6.41
CA GLU A 71 -38.80 4.78 -6.30
C GLU A 71 -37.45 4.50 -5.60
N SER A 72 -37.37 3.45 -4.77
CA SER A 72 -36.13 3.07 -4.07
C SER A 72 -35.11 2.43 -5.01
N TYR A 73 -35.52 1.97 -6.20
CA TYR A 73 -34.63 1.41 -7.22
C TYR A 73 -34.01 2.47 -8.14
N VAL A 74 -34.24 3.76 -7.88
CA VAL A 74 -33.48 4.83 -8.54
C VAL A 74 -32.00 4.62 -8.22
N THR A 75 -31.14 4.85 -9.22
CA THR A 75 -29.69 4.65 -9.08
C THR A 75 -28.92 5.97 -9.17
N PHE A 76 -27.72 6.00 -8.59
CA PHE A 76 -26.75 7.07 -8.78
C PHE A 76 -25.37 6.48 -9.15
N PRO A 77 -24.53 7.21 -9.91
CA PRO A 77 -23.20 6.75 -10.28
C PRO A 77 -22.22 6.90 -9.11
N GLN A 78 -21.99 5.84 -8.34
CA GLN A 78 -20.95 5.77 -7.31
C GLN A 78 -19.58 5.64 -7.98
N ARG A 79 -18.68 6.58 -7.72
CA ARG A 79 -17.32 6.57 -8.27
C ARG A 79 -16.47 5.52 -7.56
N TYR A 80 -15.57 4.88 -8.31
CA TYR A 80 -14.51 4.04 -7.76
C TYR A 80 -13.28 4.08 -8.67
N LEU A 81 -12.11 3.76 -8.11
CA LEU A 81 -10.85 3.68 -8.85
C LEU A 81 -10.29 2.26 -8.78
N ILE A 82 -9.69 1.82 -9.89
CA ILE A 82 -9.01 0.52 -9.98
C ILE A 82 -7.56 0.71 -10.42
N ASN A 83 -6.64 0.02 -9.76
CA ASN A 83 -5.29 -0.22 -10.27
C ASN A 83 -5.09 -1.73 -10.49
N SER A 84 -4.77 -2.09 -11.73
CA SER A 84 -4.60 -3.49 -12.18
C SER A 84 -3.16 -3.82 -12.59
N LYS A 85 -2.21 -2.91 -12.35
CA LYS A 85 -0.82 -3.03 -12.81
C LYS A 85 -0.13 -4.33 -12.39
N TYR A 86 -0.42 -4.80 -11.18
CA TYR A 86 0.19 -5.99 -10.60
C TYR A 86 -0.81 -7.14 -10.41
N TRP A 87 -2.04 -7.02 -10.90
CA TRP A 87 -3.05 -8.03 -10.62
C TRP A 87 -2.73 -9.33 -11.37
N GLY A 88 -2.57 -10.43 -10.63
CA GLY A 88 -2.33 -11.77 -11.17
C GLY A 88 -3.55 -12.37 -11.89
N GLY A 89 -4.72 -11.74 -11.77
CA GLY A 89 -5.93 -12.17 -12.45
C GLY A 89 -6.73 -13.21 -11.67
N ALA A 90 -7.98 -13.39 -12.10
CA ALA A 90 -8.91 -14.31 -11.44
C ALA A 90 -8.49 -15.79 -11.55
N ASN A 91 -7.80 -16.17 -12.64
CA ASN A 91 -7.36 -17.55 -12.85
C ASN A 91 -6.35 -18.00 -11.79
N ASP A 92 -5.50 -17.08 -11.33
CA ASP A 92 -4.51 -17.35 -10.28
C ASP A 92 -5.08 -17.11 -8.88
N SER A 93 -6.40 -16.89 -8.77
CA SER A 93 -7.09 -16.56 -7.51
C SER A 93 -6.44 -15.37 -6.79
N ALA A 94 -5.87 -14.44 -7.56
CA ALA A 94 -5.19 -13.27 -7.01
C ALA A 94 -6.20 -12.35 -6.31
N PRO A 95 -5.89 -11.86 -5.10
CA PRO A 95 -6.82 -11.14 -4.25
C PRO A 95 -7.20 -9.77 -4.82
N ILE A 96 -8.32 -9.26 -4.30
CA ILE A 96 -8.72 -7.87 -4.47
C ILE A 96 -8.57 -7.19 -3.10
N LEU A 97 -7.72 -6.16 -3.03
CA LEU A 97 -7.61 -5.30 -1.85
C LEU A 97 -8.51 -4.08 -2.05
N VAL A 98 -9.46 -3.91 -1.13
CA VAL A 98 -10.50 -2.87 -1.22
C VAL A 98 -10.33 -1.85 -0.11
N TYR A 99 -10.28 -0.58 -0.48
CA TYR A 99 -10.45 0.54 0.42
C TYR A 99 -11.88 1.07 0.32
N LEU A 100 -12.53 1.21 1.47
CA LEU A 100 -13.86 1.78 1.59
C LEU A 100 -13.72 3.25 1.98
N GLY A 101 -14.13 4.13 1.07
CA GLY A 101 -14.08 5.58 1.22
C GLY A 101 -14.66 6.05 2.55
N ALA A 102 -14.05 7.12 3.08
CA ALA A 102 -14.45 7.75 4.31
C ALA A 102 -15.44 8.90 4.03
N GLU A 103 -15.35 10.02 4.75
CA GLU A 103 -16.26 11.17 4.63
C GLU A 103 -15.86 12.22 3.58
N ALA A 104 -14.81 11.97 2.80
CA ALA A 104 -14.20 12.93 1.88
C ALA A 104 -13.90 12.31 0.51
N ALA A 105 -13.46 13.16 -0.42
CA ALA A 105 -13.13 12.69 -1.77
C ALA A 105 -11.97 11.69 -1.74
N ILE A 106 -12.14 10.54 -2.41
CA ILE A 106 -11.18 9.43 -2.36
C ILE A 106 -9.82 9.71 -2.99
N ASP A 107 -9.67 10.84 -3.69
CA ASP A 107 -8.41 11.27 -4.28
C ASP A 107 -7.33 11.51 -3.20
N GLY A 108 -7.73 11.98 -2.01
CA GLY A 108 -6.83 12.15 -0.87
C GLY A 108 -6.44 10.83 -0.19
N ASP A 109 -7.26 9.79 -0.34
CA ASP A 109 -6.99 8.47 0.24
C ASP A 109 -5.91 7.72 -0.53
N LEU A 110 -5.76 7.99 -1.83
CA LEU A 110 -4.65 7.44 -2.61
C LEU A 110 -3.30 7.80 -1.95
N ASP A 111 -3.16 9.04 -1.46
CA ASP A 111 -1.91 9.51 -0.86
C ASP A 111 -1.69 9.01 0.57
N SER A 112 -2.76 8.84 1.33
CA SER A 112 -2.70 8.57 2.77
C SER A 112 -2.83 7.10 3.13
N VAL A 113 -3.44 6.28 2.25
CA VAL A 113 -3.67 4.84 2.44
C VAL A 113 -2.64 4.05 1.65
N GLY A 114 -1.45 3.92 2.23
CA GLY A 114 -0.31 3.23 1.60
C GLY A 114 -0.43 1.71 1.53
N PHE A 115 -1.17 1.08 2.46
CA PHE A 115 -1.16 -0.39 2.61
C PHE A 115 -1.52 -1.14 1.32
N LEU A 116 -2.53 -0.69 0.59
CA LEU A 116 -2.97 -1.36 -0.63
C LEU A 116 -1.86 -1.33 -1.69
N VAL A 117 -1.32 -0.15 -1.97
CA VAL A 117 -0.27 0.06 -2.98
C VAL A 117 1.03 -0.61 -2.57
N ASP A 118 1.44 -0.49 -1.30
CA ASP A 118 2.68 -1.06 -0.77
C ASP A 118 2.70 -2.59 -0.85
N ASN A 119 1.53 -3.23 -0.83
CA ASN A 119 1.41 -4.68 -0.86
C ASN A 119 0.91 -5.24 -2.20
N ALA A 120 0.64 -4.38 -3.19
CA ALA A 120 0.05 -4.78 -4.47
C ALA A 120 0.90 -5.83 -5.21
N VAL A 121 2.22 -5.62 -5.25
CA VAL A 121 3.18 -6.54 -5.89
C VAL A 121 3.31 -7.84 -5.10
N GLN A 122 3.34 -7.76 -3.76
CA GLN A 122 3.53 -8.94 -2.91
C GLN A 122 2.35 -9.92 -3.02
N PHE A 123 1.14 -9.40 -3.19
CA PHE A 123 -0.06 -10.21 -3.27
C PHE A 123 -0.58 -10.39 -4.69
N ASP A 124 0.10 -9.88 -5.71
CA ASP A 124 -0.41 -9.79 -7.09
C ASP A 124 -1.85 -9.23 -7.14
N ALA A 125 -2.11 -8.20 -6.33
CA ALA A 125 -3.47 -7.79 -6.00
C ALA A 125 -4.07 -6.79 -7.00
N LEU A 126 -5.38 -6.92 -7.23
CA LEU A 126 -6.19 -5.84 -7.78
C LEU A 126 -6.47 -4.84 -6.66
N LEU A 127 -6.25 -3.55 -6.91
CA LEU A 127 -6.59 -2.50 -5.94
C LEU A 127 -7.91 -1.84 -6.35
N VAL A 128 -8.81 -1.67 -5.40
CA VAL A 128 -10.09 -0.99 -5.60
C VAL A 128 -10.32 0.03 -4.49
N TYR A 129 -10.51 1.30 -4.86
CA TYR A 129 -10.90 2.37 -3.93
C TYR A 129 -12.34 2.77 -4.28
N ILE A 130 -13.25 2.64 -3.33
CA ILE A 130 -14.67 2.96 -3.53
C ILE A 130 -14.96 4.28 -2.83
N GLU A 131 -15.63 5.22 -3.51
CA GLU A 131 -16.07 6.49 -2.90
C GLU A 131 -17.25 6.32 -1.96
#